data_AF-A0A1M7RY69-F1
#
_entry.id   AF-A0A1M7RY69-F1
#
_cell.length_a   1.000
_cell.length_b   1.000
_cell.length_c   1.000
_cell.angle_alpha   90.00
_cell.angle_beta   90.00
_cell.angle_gamma   90.00
#
_symmetry.space_group_name_H-M   'P 1'
#
loop_
_entity.id
_entity.type
_entity.pdbx_description
1 polymer ?
#
loop_
_entity_poly.entity_id
_entity_poly.type
_entity_poly.pdbx_seq_one_letter_code
_entity_poly.pdbx_strand_id
1 'polypeptide(L)'
;MDYSELEKRIENLEKWQSEVNGLLSQLIQIIEGRKVTDENTEAQIAAIYKMARINRYRIDSLPYEMAAPDYKVDVIYPKMLSIEETLRLIIEEKKSIARLGDGEFAAIAGTKRWNFQGESEELGKRLREVLEVDVPDLLVGLNPNFYSSLQGLEEDDADGVRAYMRPMVRRFHSELLKENKTYANAVMHRMDNDGDVCLLKKIWEGRKVTVIEGQYTRMGVGNDLLDGALEITRILAPSESAFDRYQDIYDEALKRDKDTLFLISLGPTATVLAYDLCKAGYQAVDIGHIDLIYEKYLRGLSSLYEVNIPYKYCNSDEIGDRRQIEDVKDEQYEKQIVARVY
;
A
#
# COMPACT_ATOMS: atom_id res chain seq x y z
N MET A 1 2.95 5.88 42.07
CA MET A 1 3.81 6.82 41.33
C MET A 1 2.95 8.03 41.07
N ASP A 2 3.35 9.18 41.61
CA ASP A 2 2.60 10.44 41.47
C ASP A 2 2.60 10.86 39.99
N TYR A 3 1.49 11.44 39.51
CA TYR A 3 1.31 11.84 38.12
C TYR A 3 2.40 12.84 37.69
N SER A 4 2.76 13.77 38.59
CA SER A 4 3.83 14.75 38.34
C SER A 4 5.23 14.12 38.26
N GLU A 5 5.44 12.97 38.90
CA GLU A 5 6.69 12.22 38.83
C GLU A 5 6.79 11.40 37.52
N LEU A 6 5.65 10.98 37.00
CA LEU A 6 5.52 10.28 35.73
C LEU A 6 5.75 11.23 34.54
N GLU A 7 5.15 12.43 34.57
CA GLU A 7 5.37 13.49 33.59
C GLU A 7 6.86 13.89 33.51
N LYS A 8 7.51 14.14 34.64
CA LYS A 8 8.94 14.44 34.68
C LYS A 8 9.80 13.32 34.12
N ARG A 9 9.41 12.05 34.33
CA ARG A 9 10.12 10.91 33.74
C ARG A 9 9.98 10.87 32.23
N ILE A 10 8.79 11.15 31.72
CA ILE A 10 8.52 11.23 30.27
C ILE A 10 9.32 12.37 29.64
N GLU A 11 9.29 13.58 30.21
CA GLU A 11 10.07 14.74 29.71
C GLU A 11 11.58 14.43 29.66
N ASN A 12 12.11 13.74 30.68
CA ASN A 12 13.51 13.34 30.70
C ASN A 12 13.83 12.27 29.63
N LEU A 13 12.90 11.34 29.36
CA LEU A 13 13.05 10.35 28.29
C LEU A 13 13.03 11.02 26.92
N GLU A 14 12.14 11.99 26.69
CA GLU A 14 12.08 12.78 25.46
C GLU A 14 13.39 13.57 25.22
N LYS A 15 13.91 14.21 26.28
CA LYS A 15 15.18 14.92 26.21
C LYS A 15 16.34 13.98 25.89
N TRP A 16 16.40 12.82 26.55
CA TRP A 16 17.42 11.81 26.30
C TRP A 16 17.33 11.25 24.87
N GLN A 17 16.12 10.97 24.40
CA GLN A 17 15.84 10.60 23.02
C GLN A 17 16.36 11.65 22.03
N SER A 18 16.12 12.94 22.30
CA SER A 18 16.62 14.04 21.46
C SER A 18 18.15 14.08 21.42
N GLU A 19 18.81 13.88 22.57
CA GLU A 19 20.28 13.84 22.66
C GLU A 19 20.86 12.65 21.89
N VAL A 20 20.30 11.44 22.06
CA VAL A 20 20.70 10.24 21.32
C VAL A 20 20.52 10.42 19.82
N ASN A 21 19.39 10.99 19.39
CA ASN A 21 19.13 11.30 17.98
C ASN A 21 20.15 12.30 17.40
N GLY A 22 20.60 13.28 18.19
CA GLY A 22 21.67 14.20 17.82
C GLY A 22 23.00 13.48 17.60
N LEU A 23 23.40 12.61 18.54
CA LEU A 23 24.63 11.81 18.44
C LEU A 23 24.60 10.85 17.26
N LEU A 24 23.48 10.16 17.02
CA LEU A 24 23.31 9.28 15.85
C LEU A 24 23.42 10.05 14.54
N SER A 25 22.86 11.26 14.47
CA SER A 25 22.95 12.11 13.28
C SER A 25 24.39 12.54 13.00
N GLN A 26 25.15 12.91 14.03
CA GLN A 26 26.57 13.23 13.90
C GLN A 26 27.39 12.01 13.46
N LEU A 27 27.10 10.82 14.01
CA LEU A 27 27.76 9.58 13.60
C LEU A 27 27.52 9.29 12.11
N ILE A 28 26.27 9.40 11.63
CA ILE A 28 25.93 9.23 10.21
C ILE A 28 26.77 10.20 9.36
N GLN A 29 26.78 11.50 9.69
CA GLN A 29 27.58 12.49 8.94
C GLN A 29 29.09 12.19 8.94
N ILE A 30 29.64 11.76 10.07
CA ILE A 30 31.07 11.40 10.19
C ILE A 30 31.41 10.25 9.27
N ILE A 31 30.55 9.24 9.24
CA ILE A 31 30.77 8.09 8.37
C ILE A 31 30.63 8.56 6.89
N GLU A 32 29.75 9.53 6.56
CA GLU A 32 29.44 9.91 5.15
C GLU A 32 30.59 10.69 4.54
N GLY A 33 31.31 11.44 5.37
CA GLY A 33 32.49 12.20 4.98
C GLY A 33 33.77 11.38 4.81
N ARG A 34 33.79 10.08 5.17
CA ARG A 34 35.02 9.27 5.07
C ARG A 34 35.15 8.66 3.66
N LYS A 35 36.23 9.01 2.96
CA LYS A 35 36.69 8.26 1.78
C LYS A 35 37.31 6.95 2.25
N VAL A 36 36.71 5.84 1.85
CA VAL A 36 37.15 4.48 2.18
C VAL A 36 37.75 3.87 0.91
N THR A 37 38.85 3.14 1.03
CA THR A 37 39.60 2.59 -0.11
C THR A 37 39.58 1.06 -0.19
N ASP A 38 38.96 0.37 0.77
CA ASP A 38 38.81 -1.08 0.76
C ASP A 38 37.35 -1.52 0.96
N GLU A 39 36.93 -2.54 0.20
CA GLU A 39 35.54 -3.02 0.12
C GLU A 39 35.01 -3.54 1.46
N ASN A 40 35.87 -4.14 2.29
CA ASN A 40 35.46 -4.68 3.59
C ASN A 40 35.13 -3.57 4.59
N THR A 41 35.93 -2.50 4.62
CA THR A 41 35.65 -1.32 5.44
C THR A 41 34.40 -0.60 4.94
N GLU A 42 34.16 -0.54 3.63
CA GLU A 42 32.95 0.03 3.04
C GLU A 42 31.69 -0.75 3.48
N ALA A 43 31.72 -2.09 3.44
CA ALA A 43 30.62 -2.93 3.89
C ALA A 43 30.35 -2.78 5.40
N GLN A 44 31.40 -2.71 6.23
CA GLN A 44 31.26 -2.49 7.68
C GLN A 44 30.65 -1.12 7.99
N ILE A 45 31.09 -0.10 7.26
CA ILE A 45 30.55 1.25 7.35
C ILE A 45 29.06 1.25 6.97
N ALA A 46 28.68 0.66 5.84
CA ALA A 46 27.30 0.50 5.40
C ALA A 46 26.41 -0.19 6.46
N ALA A 47 26.94 -1.21 7.12
CA ALA A 47 26.22 -1.92 8.19
C ALA A 47 25.98 -1.02 9.43
N ILE A 48 26.99 -0.25 9.86
CA ILE A 48 26.86 0.67 11.01
C ILE A 48 25.81 1.75 10.71
N TYR A 49 25.80 2.29 9.49
CA TYR A 49 24.77 3.23 9.07
C TYR A 49 23.37 2.67 9.13
N LYS A 50 23.19 1.48 8.55
CA LYS A 50 21.90 0.81 8.54
C LYS A 50 21.39 0.65 9.97
N MET A 51 22.26 0.20 10.87
CA MET A 51 21.93 0.04 12.29
C MET A 51 21.59 1.38 12.97
N ALA A 52 22.40 2.42 12.78
CA ALA A 52 22.15 3.75 13.35
C ALA A 52 20.81 4.34 12.87
N ARG A 53 20.49 4.15 11.59
CA ARG A 53 19.24 4.59 10.97
C ARG A 53 18.02 3.85 11.51
N ILE A 54 18.10 2.52 11.63
CA ILE A 54 17.04 1.68 12.24
C ILE A 54 16.80 2.11 13.69
N ASN A 55 17.86 2.24 14.49
CA ASN A 55 17.74 2.66 15.89
C ASN A 55 17.09 4.04 16.02
N ARG A 56 17.43 4.98 15.14
CA ARG A 56 16.76 6.28 15.08
C ARG A 56 15.26 6.15 14.83
N TYR A 57 14.84 5.26 13.92
CA TYR A 57 13.42 5.04 13.63
C TYR A 57 12.66 4.42 14.79
N ARG A 58 13.28 3.46 15.48
CA ARG A 58 12.74 2.85 16.71
C ARG A 58 12.56 3.90 17.79
N ILE A 59 13.60 4.69 18.04
CA ILE A 59 13.56 5.80 18.99
C ILE A 59 12.44 6.78 18.63
N ASP A 60 12.43 7.32 17.40
CA ASP A 60 11.40 8.25 16.89
C ASP A 60 9.96 7.70 17.04
N SER A 61 9.78 6.38 17.07
CA SER A 61 8.48 5.71 17.19
C SER A 61 8.07 5.39 18.62
N LEU A 62 8.99 5.38 19.59
CA LEU A 62 8.71 5.04 21.00
C LEU A 62 7.53 5.83 21.59
N PRO A 63 7.38 7.16 21.39
CA PRO A 63 6.25 7.90 21.96
C PRO A 63 4.89 7.39 21.49
N TYR A 64 4.82 6.82 20.27
CA TYR A 64 3.58 6.33 19.65
C TYR A 64 3.30 4.87 19.99
N GLU A 65 4.35 4.06 20.17
CA GLU A 65 4.25 2.63 20.53
C GLU A 65 4.08 2.42 22.04
N MET A 66 4.63 3.31 22.87
CA MET A 66 4.56 3.26 24.32
C MET A 66 3.49 4.18 24.92
N ALA A 67 2.71 4.87 24.09
CA ALA A 67 1.66 5.77 24.55
C ALA A 67 0.70 5.02 25.50
N ALA A 68 0.80 5.31 26.79
CA ALA A 68 -0.20 4.92 27.77
C ALA A 68 -1.49 5.70 27.47
N PRO A 69 -2.67 5.22 27.93
CA PRO A 69 -3.94 5.94 27.74
C PRO A 69 -3.92 7.43 28.15
N ASP A 70 -3.03 7.77 29.09
CA ASP A 70 -2.87 9.12 29.64
C ASP A 70 -1.77 9.96 28.95
N TYR A 71 -0.88 9.34 28.16
CA TYR A 71 0.13 10.06 27.36
C TYR A 71 -0.40 10.26 25.93
N LYS A 72 -0.86 11.48 25.66
CA LYS A 72 -1.42 11.85 24.36
C LYS A 72 -0.33 12.42 23.46
N VAL A 73 0.02 11.66 22.43
CA VAL A 73 0.67 12.20 21.24
C VAL A 73 -0.37 12.94 20.39
N ASP A 74 -0.01 14.09 19.84
CA ASP A 74 -0.89 14.94 19.02
C ASP A 74 -1.04 14.38 17.60
N VAL A 75 -1.57 13.15 17.50
CA VAL A 75 -1.84 12.44 16.24
C VAL A 75 -3.15 11.65 16.34
N ILE A 76 -3.82 11.49 15.21
CA ILE A 76 -5.08 10.75 15.14
C ILE A 76 -4.80 9.25 15.07
N TYR A 77 -5.51 8.49 15.90
CA TYR A 77 -5.63 7.03 15.80
C TYR A 77 -7.00 6.70 15.20
N PRO A 78 -7.11 6.55 13.87
CA PRO A 78 -8.40 6.30 13.22
C PRO A 78 -9.02 4.99 13.69
N LYS A 79 -10.35 4.93 13.70
CA LYS A 79 -11.08 3.67 13.85
C LYS A 79 -10.89 2.85 12.58
N MET A 80 -10.44 1.61 12.73
CA MET A 80 -10.15 0.70 11.62
C MET A 80 -11.08 -0.52 11.69
N LEU A 81 -11.61 -0.95 10.54
CA LEU A 81 -12.26 -2.25 10.38
C LEU A 81 -11.20 -3.36 10.35
N SER A 82 -11.59 -4.56 10.79
CA SER A 82 -10.80 -5.77 10.56
C SER A 82 -10.76 -6.16 9.08
N ILE A 83 -9.90 -7.13 8.73
CA ILE A 83 -9.88 -7.71 7.37
C ILE A 83 -11.23 -8.36 7.07
N GLU A 84 -11.74 -9.17 8.00
CA GLU A 84 -13.01 -9.88 7.87
C GLU A 84 -14.19 -8.92 7.73
N GLU A 85 -14.25 -7.85 8.53
CA GLU A 85 -15.27 -6.81 8.43
C GLU A 85 -15.19 -6.09 7.07
N THR A 86 -13.99 -5.75 6.62
CA THR A 86 -13.76 -5.10 5.32
C THR A 86 -14.24 -6.00 4.18
N LEU A 87 -13.84 -7.27 4.18
CA LEU A 87 -14.24 -8.26 3.16
C LEU A 87 -15.74 -8.51 3.20
N ARG A 88 -16.36 -8.60 4.39
CA ARG A 88 -17.80 -8.74 4.54
C ARG A 88 -18.55 -7.58 3.87
N LEU A 89 -18.11 -6.33 4.07
CA LEU A 89 -18.72 -5.17 3.42
C LEU A 89 -18.58 -5.18 1.90
N ILE A 90 -17.44 -5.66 1.38
CA ILE A 90 -17.20 -5.78 -0.06
C ILE A 90 -18.06 -6.89 -0.68
N ILE A 91 -18.19 -8.04 -0.01
CA ILE A 91 -18.86 -9.23 -0.52
C ILE A 91 -20.37 -9.12 -0.37
N GLU A 92 -20.86 -8.84 0.85
CA GLU A 92 -22.28 -8.89 1.18
C GLU A 92 -23.01 -7.59 0.83
N GLU A 93 -22.39 -6.45 1.16
CA GLU A 93 -22.97 -5.11 0.96
C GLU A 93 -22.55 -4.47 -0.36
N LYS A 94 -21.71 -5.17 -1.14
CA LYS A 94 -21.22 -4.74 -2.46
C LYS A 94 -20.54 -3.36 -2.45
N LYS A 95 -19.90 -3.00 -1.33
CA LYS A 95 -19.15 -1.75 -1.26
C LYS A 95 -17.93 -1.78 -2.17
N SER A 96 -17.64 -0.63 -2.75
CA SER A 96 -16.36 -0.36 -3.41
C SER A 96 -15.28 -0.10 -2.37
N ILE A 97 -14.01 -0.21 -2.75
CA ILE A 97 -12.90 0.18 -1.90
C ILE A 97 -11.82 0.89 -2.72
N ALA A 98 -11.37 2.03 -2.21
CA ALA A 98 -10.18 2.76 -2.65
C ALA A 98 -9.15 2.70 -1.52
N ARG A 99 -7.92 2.23 -1.80
CA ARG A 99 -6.91 2.03 -0.76
C ARG A 99 -5.83 3.10 -0.87
N LEU A 100 -5.33 3.56 0.27
CA LEU A 100 -4.23 4.51 0.36
C LEU A 100 -3.12 3.91 1.22
N GLY A 101 -1.97 3.70 0.58
CA GLY A 101 -0.71 3.34 1.17
C GLY A 101 0.25 4.52 1.23
N ASP A 102 1.51 4.20 1.52
CA ASP A 102 2.58 5.14 1.75
C ASP A 102 2.91 6.03 0.54
N GLY A 103 2.76 5.55 -0.69
CA GLY A 103 2.97 6.39 -1.85
C GLY A 103 1.74 7.18 -2.32
N GLU A 104 0.50 6.77 -1.99
CA GLU A 104 -0.67 7.66 -2.18
C GLU A 104 -0.52 8.90 -1.29
N PHE A 105 -0.11 8.73 -0.02
CA PHE A 105 0.19 9.87 0.86
C PHE A 105 1.37 10.71 0.34
N ALA A 106 2.41 10.08 -0.21
CA ALA A 106 3.51 10.81 -0.82
C ALA A 106 3.07 11.64 -2.04
N ALA A 107 2.18 11.10 -2.88
CA ALA A 107 1.59 11.81 -4.01
C ALA A 107 0.71 12.99 -3.55
N ILE A 108 -0.08 12.84 -2.48
CA ILE A 108 -0.83 13.95 -1.86
C ILE A 108 0.13 15.05 -1.36
N ALA A 109 1.30 14.67 -0.83
CA ALA A 109 2.34 15.60 -0.40
C ALA A 109 3.15 16.23 -1.56
N GLY A 110 2.87 15.84 -2.80
CA GLY A 110 3.60 16.33 -3.97
C GLY A 110 5.02 15.77 -4.08
N THR A 111 5.24 14.56 -3.59
CA THR A 111 6.56 13.90 -3.58
C THR A 111 6.52 12.56 -4.30
N LYS A 112 7.54 12.28 -5.12
CA LYS A 112 7.71 10.95 -5.72
C LYS A 112 8.20 9.93 -4.69
N ARG A 113 7.47 8.81 -4.57
CA ARG A 113 7.89 7.64 -3.78
C ARG A 113 8.21 6.42 -4.64
N TRP A 114 7.44 6.20 -5.69
CA TRP A 114 7.57 5.02 -6.56
C TRP A 114 8.10 5.38 -7.93
N ASN A 115 8.70 4.40 -8.61
CA ASN A 115 9.19 4.59 -9.97
C ASN A 115 8.09 4.44 -11.02
N PHE A 116 7.04 3.66 -10.72
CA PHE A 116 5.96 3.34 -11.66
C PHE A 116 4.90 4.45 -11.82
N GLN A 117 5.00 5.57 -11.12
CA GLN A 117 4.11 6.72 -11.32
C GLN A 117 4.91 8.03 -11.22
N GLY A 118 4.85 8.84 -12.27
CA GLY A 118 5.39 10.20 -12.27
C GLY A 118 4.65 11.14 -11.32
N GLU A 119 5.31 12.23 -10.91
CA GLU A 119 4.68 13.27 -10.08
C GLU A 119 3.55 13.95 -10.86
N SER A 120 2.39 14.08 -10.23
CA SER A 120 1.22 14.73 -10.79
C SER A 120 0.46 15.46 -9.69
N GLU A 121 0.40 16.79 -9.79
CA GLU A 121 -0.36 17.62 -8.83
C GLU A 121 -1.84 17.24 -8.84
N GLU A 122 -2.37 16.93 -10.03
CA GLU A 122 -3.76 16.50 -10.18
C GLU A 122 -4.01 15.17 -9.47
N LEU A 123 -3.11 14.19 -9.61
CA LEU A 123 -3.22 12.93 -8.89
C LEU A 123 -3.27 13.15 -7.36
N GLY A 124 -2.38 14.00 -6.84
CA GLY A 124 -2.37 14.35 -5.41
C GLY A 124 -3.66 14.99 -4.93
N LYS A 125 -4.26 15.90 -5.72
CA LYS A 125 -5.57 16.51 -5.43
C LYS A 125 -6.69 15.47 -5.42
N ARG A 126 -6.72 14.59 -6.42
CA ARG A 126 -7.75 13.56 -6.54
C ARG A 126 -7.66 12.54 -5.41
N LEU A 127 -6.46 12.11 -5.03
CA LEU A 127 -6.24 11.22 -3.88
C LEU A 127 -6.68 11.87 -2.55
N ARG A 128 -6.43 13.17 -2.38
CA ARG A 128 -6.94 13.93 -1.22
C ARG A 128 -8.47 13.96 -1.18
N GLU A 129 -9.13 14.15 -2.32
CA GLU A 129 -10.59 14.12 -2.41
C GLU A 129 -11.17 12.77 -1.95
N VAL A 130 -10.50 11.65 -2.23
CA VAL A 130 -10.90 10.31 -1.76
C VAL A 130 -10.93 10.23 -0.23
N LEU A 131 -10.00 10.89 0.47
CA LEU A 131 -9.96 10.93 1.94
C LEU A 131 -11.06 11.85 2.50
N GLU A 132 -11.21 13.02 1.89
CA GLU A 132 -12.02 14.14 2.41
C GLU A 132 -13.52 14.02 2.10
N VAL A 133 -13.90 13.43 0.97
CA VAL A 133 -15.31 13.32 0.55
C VAL A 133 -15.87 11.96 0.93
N ASP A 134 -16.94 11.95 1.74
CA ASP A 134 -17.60 10.71 2.13
C ASP A 134 -18.59 10.27 1.04
N VAL A 135 -18.34 9.10 0.47
CA VAL A 135 -19.21 8.44 -0.52
C VAL A 135 -19.81 7.19 0.14
N PRO A 136 -21.16 7.06 0.28
CA PRO A 136 -21.79 6.02 1.10
C PRO A 136 -21.37 4.58 0.78
N ASP A 137 -21.17 4.27 -0.50
CA ASP A 137 -20.84 2.93 -1.00
C ASP A 137 -19.33 2.72 -1.22
N LEU A 138 -18.50 3.68 -0.84
CA LEU A 138 -17.04 3.59 -0.95
C LEU A 138 -16.41 3.44 0.43
N LEU A 139 -15.65 2.36 0.59
CA LEU A 139 -14.71 2.19 1.68
C LEU A 139 -13.40 2.90 1.36
N VAL A 140 -12.88 3.65 2.32
CA VAL A 140 -11.53 4.21 2.26
C VAL A 140 -10.62 3.30 3.08
N GLY A 141 -9.74 2.56 2.40
CA GLY A 141 -8.83 1.60 3.01
C GLY A 141 -7.51 2.25 3.42
N LEU A 142 -7.07 2.03 4.66
CA LEU A 142 -5.74 2.42 5.14
C LEU A 142 -4.99 1.21 5.71
N ASN A 143 -3.66 1.27 5.73
CA ASN A 143 -2.86 0.24 6.41
C ASN A 143 -2.99 0.41 7.94
N PRO A 144 -3.61 -0.54 8.67
CA PRO A 144 -3.81 -0.42 10.11
C PRO A 144 -2.48 -0.35 10.88
N ASN A 145 -1.41 -0.98 10.37
CA ASN A 145 -0.10 -0.97 11.03
C ASN A 145 0.47 0.44 11.18
N PHE A 146 0.04 1.42 10.37
CA PHE A 146 0.46 2.80 10.51
C PHE A 146 -0.10 3.48 11.78
N TYR A 147 -1.20 2.94 12.32
CA TYR A 147 -1.98 3.55 13.39
C TYR A 147 -2.29 2.58 14.55
N SER A 148 -1.61 1.43 14.62
CA SER A 148 -1.79 0.46 15.69
C SER A 148 -0.47 0.19 16.41
N SER A 149 -0.54 -0.58 17.50
CA SER A 149 0.65 -1.21 18.05
C SER A 149 1.33 -2.06 16.97
N LEU A 150 2.66 -2.01 16.93
CA LEU A 150 3.48 -2.88 16.08
C LEU A 150 3.83 -4.20 16.77
N GLN A 151 3.34 -4.41 18.00
CA GLN A 151 3.54 -5.65 18.73
C GLN A 151 2.95 -6.84 17.96
N GLY A 152 3.78 -7.86 17.71
CA GLY A 152 3.38 -9.07 16.99
C GLY A 152 3.66 -9.03 15.48
N LEU A 153 4.14 -7.90 14.94
CA LEU A 153 4.78 -7.89 13.62
C LEU A 153 6.19 -8.47 13.72
N GLU A 154 6.66 -9.06 12.63
CA GLU A 154 8.09 -9.36 12.47
C GLU A 154 8.89 -8.06 12.52
N GLU A 155 10.09 -8.11 13.11
CA GLU A 155 10.85 -6.89 13.43
C GLU A 155 11.22 -6.09 12.18
N ASP A 156 11.50 -6.76 11.06
CA ASP A 156 11.80 -6.11 9.78
C ASP A 156 10.57 -5.36 9.23
N ASP A 157 9.36 -5.91 9.37
CA ASP A 157 8.12 -5.25 8.97
C ASP A 157 7.81 -4.06 9.89
N ALA A 158 8.00 -4.23 11.20
CA ALA A 158 7.85 -3.15 12.18
C ALA A 158 8.84 -2.01 11.87
N ASP A 159 10.10 -2.32 11.57
CA ASP A 159 11.11 -1.32 11.19
C ASP A 159 10.77 -0.65 9.86
N GLY A 160 10.16 -1.35 8.90
CA GLY A 160 9.61 -0.76 7.69
C GLY A 160 8.52 0.29 7.98
N VAL A 161 7.59 -0.03 8.88
CA VAL A 161 6.56 0.92 9.33
C VAL A 161 7.19 2.12 10.05
N ARG A 162 8.14 1.90 10.96
CA ARG A 162 8.84 2.98 11.70
C ARG A 162 9.65 3.88 10.77
N ALA A 163 10.28 3.30 9.74
CA ALA A 163 11.03 4.05 8.74
C ALA A 163 10.12 4.99 7.93
N TYR A 164 8.88 4.58 7.68
CA TYR A 164 7.88 5.39 7.00
C TYR A 164 7.17 6.40 7.93
N MET A 165 6.54 5.91 9.00
CA MET A 165 5.71 6.67 9.94
C MET A 165 6.54 7.47 10.93
N ARG A 166 7.46 8.29 10.43
CA ARG A 166 8.23 9.25 11.22
C ARG A 166 7.31 10.35 11.78
N PRO A 167 7.73 11.10 12.82
CA PRO A 167 6.86 12.09 13.48
C PRO A 167 6.18 13.08 12.53
N MET A 168 6.89 13.58 11.50
CA MET A 168 6.30 14.48 10.51
C MET A 168 5.23 13.81 9.63
N VAL A 169 5.44 12.55 9.25
CA VAL A 169 4.49 11.78 8.43
C VAL A 169 3.24 11.45 9.24
N ARG A 170 3.39 11.10 10.53
CA ARG A 170 2.26 10.88 11.44
C ARG A 170 1.40 12.14 11.61
N ARG A 171 2.02 13.30 11.77
CA ARG A 171 1.31 14.60 11.79
C ARG A 171 0.59 14.88 10.48
N PHE A 172 1.29 14.71 9.35
CA PHE A 172 0.70 14.92 8.03
C PHE A 172 -0.52 14.00 7.77
N HIS A 173 -0.43 12.72 8.13
CA HIS A 173 -1.59 11.82 8.07
C HIS A 173 -2.73 12.34 8.96
N SER A 174 -2.42 12.77 10.19
CA SER A 174 -3.41 13.27 11.14
C SER A 174 -4.14 14.52 10.64
N GLU A 175 -3.49 15.38 9.87
CA GLU A 175 -4.13 16.55 9.24
C GLU A 175 -5.17 16.18 8.18
N LEU A 176 -5.07 14.98 7.59
CA LEU A 176 -5.95 14.51 6.52
C LEU A 176 -7.06 13.58 7.01
N LEU A 177 -6.85 12.91 8.15
CA LEU A 177 -7.79 11.92 8.67
C LEU A 177 -8.88 12.55 9.54
N LYS A 178 -10.10 12.03 9.42
CA LYS A 178 -11.25 12.38 10.27
C LYS A 178 -11.37 11.46 11.48
N GLU A 179 -11.46 12.02 12.69
CA GLU A 179 -11.63 11.25 13.95
C GLU A 179 -12.94 10.45 14.02
N ASN A 180 -14.02 10.97 13.42
CA ASN A 180 -15.35 10.35 13.46
C ASN A 180 -15.63 9.41 12.27
N LYS A 181 -14.62 9.05 11.49
CA LYS A 181 -14.72 8.14 10.35
C LYS A 181 -14.09 6.79 10.71
N THR A 182 -14.76 5.72 10.30
CA THR A 182 -14.19 4.37 10.34
C THR A 182 -13.60 4.07 8.96
N TYR A 183 -12.34 3.64 8.93
CA TYR A 183 -11.61 3.29 7.71
C TYR A 183 -11.54 1.78 7.54
N ALA A 184 -11.55 1.32 6.30
CA ALA A 184 -11.39 -0.08 5.96
C ALA A 184 -9.92 -0.51 6.02
N ASN A 185 -9.69 -1.82 5.97
CA ASN A 185 -8.36 -2.38 6.00
C ASN A 185 -7.75 -2.48 4.59
N ALA A 186 -6.70 -1.69 4.31
CA ALA A 186 -6.03 -1.72 3.01
C ALA A 186 -5.22 -3.00 2.73
N VAL A 187 -4.89 -3.77 3.78
CA VAL A 187 -4.21 -5.08 3.66
C VAL A 187 -5.21 -6.24 3.65
N MET A 188 -6.47 -5.98 3.25
CA MET A 188 -7.52 -7.00 3.14
C MET A 188 -7.16 -8.17 2.23
N HIS A 189 -6.20 -7.98 1.31
CA HIS A 189 -5.70 -8.99 0.38
C HIS A 189 -4.63 -9.93 0.99
N ARG A 190 -4.41 -9.91 2.31
CA ARG A 190 -3.47 -10.81 3.00
C ARG A 190 -3.90 -12.27 2.83
N MET A 191 -2.94 -13.15 2.58
CA MET A 191 -3.15 -14.59 2.36
C MET A 191 -2.09 -15.38 3.13
N ASP A 192 -2.42 -15.83 4.34
CA ASP A 192 -1.52 -16.63 5.18
C ASP A 192 -1.90 -18.12 5.16
N ASN A 193 -3.14 -18.44 4.79
CA ASN A 193 -3.67 -19.79 4.75
C ASN A 193 -4.78 -19.94 3.68
N ASP A 194 -5.19 -21.19 3.41
CA ASP A 194 -6.23 -21.51 2.42
C ASP A 194 -7.57 -20.84 2.73
N GLY A 195 -7.90 -20.63 4.01
CA GLY A 195 -9.11 -19.95 4.44
C GLY A 195 -9.15 -18.49 3.99
N ASP A 196 -8.03 -17.79 4.07
CA ASP A 196 -7.90 -16.40 3.59
C ASP A 196 -8.07 -16.33 2.08
N VAL A 197 -7.45 -17.25 1.35
CA VAL A 197 -7.59 -17.38 -0.11
C VAL A 197 -9.06 -17.62 -0.48
N CYS A 198 -9.70 -18.58 0.18
CA CYS A 198 -11.11 -18.90 -0.06
C CYS A 198 -12.01 -17.69 0.23
N LEU A 199 -11.75 -16.97 1.31
CA LEU A 199 -12.53 -15.78 1.66
C LEU A 199 -12.35 -14.66 0.64
N LEU A 200 -11.12 -14.44 0.15
CA LEU A 200 -10.84 -13.44 -0.87
C LEU A 200 -11.50 -13.76 -2.21
N LYS A 201 -11.46 -15.03 -2.65
CA LYS A 201 -12.09 -15.45 -3.91
C LYS A 201 -13.61 -15.20 -3.94
N LYS A 202 -14.28 -15.15 -2.78
CA LYS A 202 -15.71 -14.77 -2.68
C LYS A 202 -16.02 -13.37 -3.19
N ILE A 203 -15.04 -12.47 -3.33
CA ILE A 203 -15.25 -11.15 -3.92
C ILE A 203 -15.77 -11.28 -5.37
N TRP A 204 -15.23 -12.24 -6.14
CA TRP A 204 -15.53 -12.43 -7.56
C TRP A 204 -16.26 -13.73 -7.91
N GLU A 205 -16.43 -14.65 -6.96
CA GLU A 205 -17.13 -15.93 -7.17
C GLU A 205 -18.54 -15.74 -7.78
N GLY A 206 -18.77 -16.37 -8.94
CA GLY A 206 -20.04 -16.32 -9.66
C GLY A 206 -20.35 -14.97 -10.34
N ARG A 207 -19.38 -14.07 -10.47
CA ARG A 207 -19.59 -12.70 -10.99
C ARG A 207 -18.94 -12.46 -12.33
N LYS A 208 -19.51 -11.52 -13.10
CA LYS A 208 -18.83 -10.91 -14.25
C LYS A 208 -17.81 -9.91 -13.74
N VAL A 209 -16.56 -10.07 -14.17
CA VAL A 209 -15.43 -9.28 -13.72
C VAL A 209 -14.82 -8.55 -14.91
N THR A 210 -14.55 -7.26 -14.73
CA THR A 210 -13.60 -6.54 -15.57
C THR A 210 -12.37 -6.19 -14.75
N VAL A 211 -11.23 -6.76 -15.14
CA VAL A 211 -9.93 -6.41 -14.59
C VAL A 211 -9.41 -5.16 -15.29
N ILE A 212 -9.00 -4.16 -14.52
CA ILE A 212 -8.29 -2.98 -15.03
C ILE A 212 -6.88 -3.02 -14.47
N GLU A 213 -5.90 -3.26 -15.34
CA GLU A 213 -4.54 -3.56 -14.92
C GLU A 213 -3.50 -3.04 -15.91
N GLY A 214 -2.24 -2.91 -15.46
CA GLY A 214 -1.13 -2.60 -16.35
C GLY A 214 -0.90 -3.73 -17.36
N GLN A 215 -0.40 -3.41 -18.56
CA GLN A 215 -0.16 -4.38 -19.64
C GLN A 215 0.70 -5.61 -19.26
N TYR A 216 1.49 -5.49 -18.19
CA TYR A 216 2.35 -6.55 -17.67
C TYR A 216 1.90 -7.12 -16.32
N THR A 217 0.83 -6.60 -15.70
CA THR A 217 0.30 -7.16 -14.45
C THR A 217 -0.18 -8.60 -14.65
N ARG A 218 -1.01 -8.83 -15.68
CA ARG A 218 -1.47 -10.15 -16.13
C ARG A 218 -2.01 -10.99 -14.95
N MET A 219 -2.86 -10.37 -14.14
CA MET A 219 -3.45 -10.97 -12.94
C MET A 219 -4.20 -12.26 -13.28
N GLY A 220 -3.92 -13.32 -12.52
CA GLY A 220 -4.51 -14.63 -12.71
C GLY A 220 -3.91 -15.44 -13.86
N VAL A 221 -3.00 -14.88 -14.67
CA VAL A 221 -2.37 -15.64 -15.75
C VAL A 221 -1.34 -16.60 -15.17
N GLY A 222 -1.47 -17.90 -15.48
CA GLY A 222 -0.57 -18.94 -14.95
C GLY A 222 -0.89 -19.40 -13.52
N ASN A 223 -2.00 -18.96 -12.93
CA ASN A 223 -2.50 -19.42 -11.63
C ASN A 223 -4.04 -19.46 -11.63
N ASP A 224 -4.64 -19.92 -10.53
CA ASP A 224 -6.10 -20.09 -10.37
C ASP A 224 -6.77 -18.97 -9.55
N LEU A 225 -6.14 -17.80 -9.39
CA LEU A 225 -6.64 -16.72 -8.53
C LEU A 225 -8.07 -16.32 -8.88
N LEU A 226 -8.34 -16.14 -10.17
CA LEU A 226 -9.62 -15.68 -10.69
C LEU A 226 -10.59 -16.83 -11.01
N ASP A 227 -10.23 -18.07 -10.68
CA ASP A 227 -11.16 -19.20 -10.82
C ASP A 227 -12.41 -18.98 -9.98
N GLY A 228 -13.55 -19.43 -10.51
CA GLY A 228 -14.86 -19.21 -9.93
C GLY A 228 -15.55 -17.92 -10.39
N ALA A 229 -14.86 -16.99 -11.05
CA ALA A 229 -15.53 -15.89 -11.75
C ALA A 229 -16.42 -16.44 -12.89
N LEU A 230 -17.60 -15.85 -13.09
CA LEU A 230 -18.52 -16.24 -14.16
C LEU A 230 -17.98 -15.85 -15.55
N GLU A 231 -17.38 -14.67 -15.62
CA GLU A 231 -16.80 -14.10 -16.83
C GLU A 231 -15.66 -13.16 -16.45
N ILE A 232 -14.58 -13.16 -17.23
CA ILE A 232 -13.43 -12.27 -17.04
C ILE A 232 -13.21 -11.50 -18.33
N THR A 233 -13.16 -10.18 -18.22
CA THR A 233 -12.74 -9.26 -19.28
C THR A 233 -11.64 -8.34 -18.75
N ARG A 234 -10.84 -7.75 -19.64
CA ARG A 234 -9.66 -6.96 -19.26
C ARG A 234 -9.56 -5.66 -20.05
N ILE A 235 -9.30 -4.57 -19.33
CA ILE A 235 -8.88 -3.28 -19.87
C ILE A 235 -7.40 -3.13 -19.51
N LEU A 236 -6.53 -3.20 -20.51
CA LEU A 236 -5.09 -3.04 -20.30
C LEU A 236 -4.71 -1.57 -20.36
N ALA A 237 -4.08 -1.09 -19.30
CA ALA A 237 -3.58 0.27 -19.13
C ALA A 237 -2.04 0.28 -19.15
N PRO A 238 -1.38 1.46 -19.13
CA PRO A 238 0.07 1.54 -19.03
C PRO A 238 0.56 0.81 -17.78
N SER A 239 1.71 0.14 -17.87
CA SER A 239 2.35 -0.47 -16.69
C SER A 239 2.94 0.57 -15.73
N GLU A 240 3.22 1.77 -16.23
CA GLU A 240 3.78 2.88 -15.48
C GLU A 240 3.10 4.18 -15.92
N SER A 241 2.93 5.11 -14.99
CA SER A 241 2.26 6.41 -15.18
C SER A 241 0.86 6.28 -15.79
N ALA A 242 0.11 5.28 -15.34
CA ALA A 242 -1.24 5.01 -15.84
C ALA A 242 -2.21 6.19 -15.64
N PHE A 243 -1.95 7.07 -14.66
CA PHE A 243 -2.74 8.27 -14.45
C PHE A 243 -2.68 9.24 -15.65
N ASP A 244 -1.63 9.20 -16.47
CA ASP A 244 -1.52 10.03 -17.68
C ASP A 244 -2.58 9.66 -18.74
N ARG A 245 -3.14 8.44 -18.64
CA ARG A 245 -4.23 7.93 -19.49
C ARG A 245 -5.53 7.77 -18.72
N TYR A 246 -5.68 8.44 -17.56
CA TYR A 246 -6.81 8.26 -16.64
C TYR A 246 -8.17 8.37 -17.33
N GLN A 247 -8.39 9.42 -18.12
CA GLN A 247 -9.68 9.65 -18.76
C GLN A 247 -10.02 8.54 -19.76
N ASP A 248 -9.05 8.08 -20.55
CA ASP A 248 -9.28 7.00 -21.52
C ASP A 248 -9.63 5.68 -20.82
N ILE A 249 -8.96 5.39 -19.68
CA ILE A 249 -9.22 4.20 -18.87
C ILE A 249 -10.63 4.28 -18.27
N TYR A 250 -10.99 5.42 -17.69
CA TYR A 250 -12.30 5.66 -17.09
C TYR A 250 -13.42 5.55 -18.13
N ASP A 251 -13.28 6.23 -19.27
CA ASP A 251 -14.27 6.21 -20.36
C ASP A 251 -14.48 4.81 -20.94
N GLU A 252 -13.42 4.00 -21.04
CA GLU A 252 -13.54 2.60 -21.45
C GLU A 252 -14.26 1.75 -20.41
N ALA A 253 -13.97 1.96 -19.11
CA ALA A 253 -14.66 1.25 -18.03
C ALA A 253 -16.17 1.57 -18.02
N LEU A 254 -16.56 2.82 -18.29
CA LEU A 254 -17.98 3.23 -18.36
C LEU A 254 -18.79 2.52 -19.46
N LYS A 255 -18.14 1.82 -20.41
CA LYS A 255 -18.82 1.03 -21.45
C LYS A 255 -19.29 -0.35 -20.96
N ARG A 256 -19.01 -0.72 -19.71
CA ARG A 256 -19.45 -2.01 -19.13
C ARG A 256 -20.81 -1.88 -18.46
N ASP A 257 -21.48 -3.02 -18.30
CA ASP A 257 -22.77 -3.12 -17.62
C ASP A 257 -22.64 -2.85 -16.11
N LYS A 258 -23.68 -2.28 -15.50
CA LYS A 258 -23.68 -1.89 -14.07
C LYS A 258 -23.57 -3.06 -13.09
N ASP A 259 -23.86 -4.28 -13.52
CA ASP A 259 -23.70 -5.51 -12.72
C ASP A 259 -22.24 -6.01 -12.68
N THR A 260 -21.36 -5.42 -13.49
CA THR A 260 -19.93 -5.77 -13.57
C THR A 260 -19.19 -5.37 -12.30
N LEU A 261 -18.37 -6.28 -11.78
CA LEU A 261 -17.38 -5.98 -10.75
C LEU A 261 -16.07 -5.52 -11.40
N PHE A 262 -15.59 -4.34 -11.03
CA PHE A 262 -14.23 -3.92 -11.38
C PHE A 262 -13.22 -4.37 -10.34
N LEU A 263 -12.20 -5.09 -10.78
CA LEU A 263 -11.00 -5.39 -10.00
C LEU A 263 -9.84 -4.57 -10.57
N ILE A 264 -9.24 -3.69 -9.77
CA ILE A 264 -8.28 -2.70 -10.26
C ILE A 264 -6.90 -2.89 -9.62
N SER A 265 -5.87 -3.09 -10.45
CA SER A 265 -4.46 -3.19 -10.05
C SER A 265 -3.63 -2.22 -10.89
N LEU A 266 -3.56 -0.96 -10.44
CA LEU A 266 -3.02 0.14 -11.25
C LEU A 266 -2.34 1.25 -10.41
N GLY A 267 -1.73 0.87 -9.29
CA GLY A 267 -1.08 1.81 -8.35
C GLY A 267 -2.04 2.91 -7.88
N PRO A 268 -1.58 4.17 -7.69
CA PRO A 268 -2.43 5.26 -7.19
C PRO A 268 -3.57 5.64 -8.14
N THR A 269 -3.47 5.26 -9.42
CA THR A 269 -4.57 5.39 -10.39
C THR A 269 -5.77 4.54 -9.96
N ALA A 270 -5.52 3.36 -9.35
CA ALA A 270 -6.57 2.47 -8.89
C ALA A 270 -7.44 3.11 -7.79
N THR A 271 -6.81 3.82 -6.85
CA THR A 271 -7.50 4.53 -5.77
C THR A 271 -8.50 5.56 -6.31
N VAL A 272 -8.07 6.40 -7.25
CA VAL A 272 -8.92 7.43 -7.86
C VAL A 272 -10.00 6.79 -8.75
N LEU A 273 -9.62 5.76 -9.53
CA LEU A 273 -10.55 5.08 -10.42
C LEU A 273 -11.66 4.34 -9.65
N ALA A 274 -11.33 3.69 -8.52
CA ALA A 274 -12.32 3.06 -7.67
C ALA A 274 -13.31 4.07 -7.09
N TYR A 275 -12.83 5.26 -6.70
CA TYR A 275 -13.66 6.36 -6.24
C TYR A 275 -14.63 6.85 -7.31
N ASP A 276 -14.16 7.12 -8.53
CA ASP A 276 -15.01 7.65 -9.60
C ASP A 276 -15.97 6.61 -10.17
N LEU A 277 -15.55 5.35 -10.32
CA LEU A 277 -16.44 4.27 -10.75
C LEU A 277 -17.54 4.02 -9.71
N CYS A 278 -17.21 4.12 -8.41
CA CYS A 278 -18.22 4.05 -7.35
C CYS A 278 -19.24 5.18 -7.48
N LYS A 279 -18.80 6.43 -7.69
CA LYS A 279 -19.70 7.57 -7.94
C LYS A 279 -20.53 7.42 -9.21
N ALA A 280 -20.00 6.73 -10.21
CA ALA A 280 -20.73 6.37 -11.43
C ALA A 280 -21.71 5.19 -11.23
N GLY A 281 -21.82 4.62 -10.03
CA GLY A 281 -22.75 3.55 -9.70
C GLY A 281 -22.27 2.14 -10.03
N TYR A 282 -20.95 1.95 -10.18
CA TYR A 282 -20.34 0.63 -10.29
C TYR A 282 -19.77 0.17 -8.94
N GLN A 283 -19.58 -1.14 -8.77
CA GLN A 283 -18.71 -1.64 -7.72
C GLN A 283 -17.27 -1.74 -8.26
N ALA A 284 -16.34 -1.08 -7.58
CA ALA A 284 -14.92 -1.11 -7.92
C ALA A 284 -14.07 -1.45 -6.68
N VAL A 285 -13.23 -2.46 -6.80
CA VAL A 285 -12.35 -2.94 -5.73
C VAL A 285 -10.91 -2.73 -6.18
N ASP A 286 -10.25 -1.76 -5.58
CA ASP A 286 -8.81 -1.63 -5.65
C ASP A 286 -8.16 -2.81 -4.92
N ILE A 287 -7.52 -3.69 -5.68
CA ILE A 287 -6.92 -4.97 -5.22
C ILE A 287 -5.39 -4.95 -5.22
N GLY A 288 -4.75 -3.93 -5.81
CA GLY A 288 -3.30 -3.78 -5.80
C GLY A 288 -2.53 -5.03 -6.22
N HIS A 289 -1.48 -5.38 -5.47
CA HIS A 289 -0.57 -6.51 -5.75
C HIS A 289 -1.13 -7.90 -5.42
N ILE A 290 -2.46 -8.09 -5.36
CA ILE A 290 -3.07 -9.37 -4.94
C ILE A 290 -2.55 -10.58 -5.72
N ASP A 291 -2.26 -10.42 -7.02
CA ASP A 291 -1.71 -11.51 -7.85
C ASP A 291 -0.34 -11.97 -7.35
N LEU A 292 0.59 -11.04 -7.12
CA LEU A 292 1.93 -11.39 -6.63
C LEU A 292 1.89 -11.92 -5.19
N ILE A 293 0.94 -11.45 -4.38
CA ILE A 293 0.71 -11.99 -3.03
C ILE A 293 0.22 -13.42 -3.10
N TYR A 294 -0.67 -13.72 -4.04
CA TYR A 294 -1.11 -15.08 -4.29
C TYR A 294 0.01 -15.97 -4.84
N GLU A 295 0.83 -15.47 -5.76
CA GLU A 295 1.98 -16.21 -6.30
C GLU A 295 3.04 -16.50 -5.22
N LYS A 296 3.25 -15.55 -4.28
CA LYS A 296 4.08 -15.73 -3.08
C LYS A 296 3.53 -16.85 -2.21
N TYR A 297 2.23 -16.83 -1.94
CA TYR A 297 1.52 -17.85 -1.17
C TYR A 297 1.67 -19.24 -1.81
N LEU A 298 1.34 -19.37 -3.11
CA LEU A 298 1.43 -20.64 -3.85
C LEU A 298 2.84 -21.24 -3.87
N ARG A 299 3.89 -20.41 -3.82
CA ARG A 299 5.29 -20.85 -3.81
C ARG A 299 5.88 -21.02 -2.42
N GLY A 300 5.15 -20.68 -1.36
CA GLY A 300 5.67 -20.70 0.01
C GLY A 300 6.86 -19.76 0.22
N LEU A 301 6.88 -18.62 -0.49
CA LEU A 301 7.96 -17.63 -0.41
C LEU A 301 7.80 -16.73 0.82
N SER A 302 8.93 -16.26 1.34
CA SER A 302 8.94 -15.42 2.53
C SER A 302 8.67 -13.95 2.20
N SER A 303 9.03 -13.53 0.98
CA SER A 303 8.98 -12.13 0.57
C SER A 303 8.39 -11.96 -0.84
N LEU A 304 7.70 -10.83 -1.06
CA LEU A 304 7.23 -10.45 -2.40
C LEU A 304 8.36 -10.18 -3.39
N TYR A 305 9.54 -9.79 -2.89
CA TYR A 305 10.72 -9.57 -3.74
C TYR A 305 11.34 -10.88 -4.25
N GLU A 306 10.94 -12.03 -3.69
CA GLU A 306 11.35 -13.36 -4.18
C GLU A 306 10.43 -13.85 -5.32
N VAL A 307 9.28 -13.22 -5.53
CA VAL A 307 8.37 -13.57 -6.62
C VAL A 307 8.95 -13.05 -7.93
N ASN A 308 9.44 -13.96 -8.77
CA ASN A 308 9.98 -13.65 -10.08
C ASN A 308 9.27 -14.49 -11.15
N ILE A 309 8.44 -13.84 -11.96
CA ILE A 309 7.67 -14.47 -13.03
C ILE A 309 8.06 -13.78 -14.35
N PRO A 310 8.71 -14.49 -15.30
CA PRO A 310 9.33 -13.87 -16.48
C PRO A 310 8.39 -12.97 -17.29
N TYR A 311 7.12 -13.35 -17.34
CA TYR A 311 6.08 -12.69 -18.12
C TYR A 311 5.14 -11.82 -17.29
N LYS A 312 5.42 -11.49 -16.01
CA LYS A 312 4.63 -10.52 -15.22
C LYS A 312 5.51 -9.39 -14.73
N TYR A 313 4.92 -8.23 -14.43
CA TYR A 313 5.59 -7.16 -13.69
C TYR A 313 5.61 -7.53 -12.20
N CYS A 314 6.80 -7.73 -11.62
CA CYS A 314 6.98 -8.17 -10.24
C CYS A 314 7.44 -7.01 -9.33
N ASN A 315 7.32 -7.15 -8.01
CA ASN A 315 7.76 -6.12 -7.05
C ASN A 315 9.25 -5.74 -7.21
N SER A 316 10.09 -6.68 -7.62
CA SER A 316 11.51 -6.41 -7.91
C SER A 316 11.71 -5.43 -9.07
N ASP A 317 10.76 -5.35 -9.99
CA ASP A 317 10.82 -4.51 -11.19
C ASP A 317 10.50 -3.03 -10.88
N GLU A 318 9.98 -2.74 -9.69
CA GLU A 318 9.72 -1.38 -9.19
C GLU A 318 11.01 -0.66 -8.75
N ILE A 319 12.10 -1.41 -8.54
CA ILE A 319 13.37 -0.92 -8.00
C ILE A 319 14.45 -1.03 -9.08
N GLY A 320 15.08 0.09 -9.42
CA GLY A 320 16.16 0.13 -10.40
C GLY A 320 15.65 0.06 -11.84
N ASP A 321 16.52 -0.41 -12.75
CA ASP A 321 16.16 -0.53 -14.16
C ASP A 321 15.20 -1.71 -14.36
N ARG A 322 14.04 -1.42 -14.97
CA ARG A 322 13.06 -2.46 -15.29
C ARG A 322 13.70 -3.49 -16.21
N ARG A 323 13.59 -4.76 -15.84
CA ARG A 323 13.98 -5.87 -16.71
C ARG A 323 13.11 -5.93 -17.96
N GLN A 324 13.56 -6.68 -18.95
CA GLN A 324 12.70 -7.07 -20.07
C GLN A 324 11.67 -8.08 -19.57
N ILE A 325 10.38 -7.72 -19.67
CA ILE A 325 9.25 -8.60 -19.32
C ILE A 325 8.86 -9.36 -20.58
N GLU A 326 8.85 -10.69 -20.49
CA GLU A 326 8.57 -11.56 -21.63
C GLU A 326 7.09 -11.48 -22.03
N ASP A 327 6.79 -11.74 -23.30
CA ASP A 327 5.41 -11.91 -23.75
C ASP A 327 4.83 -13.22 -23.23
N VAL A 328 3.53 -13.19 -22.92
CA VAL A 328 2.79 -14.39 -22.52
C VAL A 328 2.04 -14.94 -23.73
N LYS A 329 2.14 -16.25 -23.96
CA LYS A 329 1.37 -16.97 -24.98
C LYS A 329 0.20 -17.67 -24.31
N ASP A 330 -0.85 -16.91 -24.03
CA ASP A 330 -2.07 -17.42 -23.41
C ASP A 330 -3.29 -16.93 -24.21
N GLU A 331 -3.90 -17.85 -24.98
CA GLU A 331 -5.05 -17.52 -25.81
C GLU A 331 -6.28 -17.13 -24.99
N GLN A 332 -6.42 -17.65 -23.77
CA GLN A 332 -7.53 -17.31 -22.90
C GLN A 332 -7.36 -15.89 -22.40
N TYR A 333 -6.18 -15.52 -21.91
CA TYR A 333 -5.85 -14.14 -21.54
C TYR A 333 -6.12 -13.17 -22.71
N GLU A 334 -5.64 -13.49 -23.91
CA GLU A 334 -5.85 -12.63 -25.09
C GLU A 334 -7.33 -12.45 -25.46
N LYS A 335 -8.15 -13.51 -25.34
CA LYS A 335 -9.61 -13.44 -25.56
C LYS A 335 -10.34 -12.61 -24.51
N GLN A 336 -9.78 -12.49 -23.30
CA GLN A 336 -10.35 -11.66 -22.23
C GLN A 336 -10.10 -10.17 -22.45
N ILE A 337 -9.13 -9.76 -23.27
CA ILE A 337 -8.79 -8.35 -23.49
C ILE A 337 -9.84 -7.68 -24.39
N VAL A 338 -10.60 -6.77 -23.80
CA VAL A 338 -11.63 -5.98 -24.51
C VAL A 338 -11.14 -4.61 -24.94
N ALA A 339 -10.08 -4.10 -24.30
CA ALA A 339 -9.46 -2.82 -24.68
C ALA A 339 -7.98 -2.75 -24.27
N ARG A 340 -7.21 -1.98 -25.05
CA ARG A 340 -5.82 -1.61 -24.77
C ARG A 340 -5.71 -0.09 -24.81
N VAL A 341 -5.27 0.50 -23.71
CA VAL A 341 -5.33 1.95 -23.43
C VAL A 341 -3.96 2.46 -22.99
N TYR A 342 -2.89 2.00 -23.65
CA TYR A 342 -1.50 2.34 -23.32
C TYR A 342 -0.70 2.81 -24.52
#